data_AF-A0A957BFP5-F1
#
_entry.id   AF-A0A957BFP5-F1
#
_cell.length_a   1.000
_cell.length_b   1.000
_cell.length_c   1.000
_cell.angle_alpha   90.00
_cell.angle_beta   90.00
_cell.angle_gamma   90.00
#
_symmetry.space_group_name_H-M   'P 1'
#
loop_
_entity.id
_entity.type
_entity.pdbx_description
1 polymer ?
#
loop_
_entity_poly.entity_id
_entity_poly.type
_entity_poly.pdbx_seq_one_letter_code
_entity_poly.pdbx_strand_id
1 'polypeptide(L)' 'MNWLRKMGARGLLLLCAPLIYFFWYHNRPLPQPVENEQLFPGVTYTRIVERSPRPLIYHVVQIDL' A
#
# COMPACT_ATOMS: atom_id res chain seq x y z
N MET A 1 -10.82 19.89 37.04
CA MET A 1 -11.52 18.79 36.33
C MET A 1 -11.07 18.55 34.88
N ASN A 2 -10.47 19.55 34.20
CA ASN A 2 -10.09 19.42 32.78
C ASN A 2 -8.83 18.56 32.54
N TRP A 3 -8.01 18.34 33.57
CA TRP A 3 -6.75 17.61 33.47
C TRP A 3 -6.94 16.08 33.42
N LEU A 4 -7.84 15.51 34.25
CA LEU A 4 -8.18 14.08 34.19
C LEU A 4 -8.78 13.66 32.84
N ARG A 5 -9.67 14.48 32.25
CA ARG A 5 -10.22 14.24 30.89
C ARG A 5 -9.13 14.21 29.82
N LYS A 6 -8.13 15.10 29.91
CA LYS A 6 -7.00 15.13 28.98
C LYS A 6 -6.08 13.91 29.14
N MET A 7 -5.86 13.45 30.36
CA MET A 7 -5.07 12.24 30.62
C MET A 7 -5.77 10.98 30.10
N GLY A 8 -7.07 10.84 30.35
CA GLY A 8 -7.87 9.73 29.83
C GLY A 8 -7.88 9.70 28.30
N ALA A 9 -8.03 10.87 27.66
CA ALA A 9 -7.99 10.98 26.20
C ALA A 9 -6.63 10.58 25.60
N ARG A 10 -5.52 10.96 26.23
CA ARG A 10 -4.17 10.57 25.78
C ARG A 10 -3.93 9.06 25.92
N GLY A 11 -4.38 8.46 27.01
CA GLY A 11 -4.29 7.00 27.21
C GLY A 11 -5.08 6.23 26.16
N LEU A 12 -6.30 6.67 25.85
CA LEU A 12 -7.13 6.06 24.81
C LEU A 12 -6.47 6.18 23.42
N LEU A 13 -5.89 7.34 23.10
CA LEU A 13 -5.25 7.57 21.81
C LEU A 13 -4.01 6.69 21.62
N LEU A 14 -3.21 6.50 22.68
CA LEU A 14 -2.07 5.56 22.67
C LEU A 14 -2.52 4.11 22.48
N LEU A 15 -3.66 3.71 23.04
CA LEU A 15 -4.22 2.36 22.87
C LEU A 15 -4.79 2.13 21.47
N CYS A 16 -5.45 3.12 20.88
CA CYS A 16 -6.06 3.00 19.56
C CYS A 16 -5.05 3.17 18.41
N ALA A 17 -3.99 3.96 18.59
CA ALA A 17 -2.96 4.21 17.58
C ALA A 17 -2.38 2.94 16.94
N PRO A 18 -1.94 1.90 17.69
CA PRO A 18 -1.38 0.69 17.08
C PRO A 18 -2.43 -0.10 16.28
N LEU A 19 -3.69 -0.15 16.74
CA LEU A 19 -4.78 -0.82 16.02
C LEU A 19 -5.09 -0.10 14.70
N ILE A 20 -5.15 1.22 14.73
CA ILE A 20 -5.35 2.05 13.53
C ILE A 20 -4.20 1.84 12.56
N TYR A 21 -2.95 1.90 13.05
CA TYR A 21 -1.77 1.67 12.23
C TYR A 21 -1.76 0.28 11.61
N PHE A 22 -2.05 -0.76 12.41
CA PHE A 22 -2.10 -2.14 11.95
C PHE A 22 -3.16 -2.32 10.85
N PHE A 23 -4.36 -1.77 11.05
CA PHE A 23 -5.44 -1.83 10.08
C PHE A 23 -5.08 -1.10 8.79
N TRP A 24 -4.52 0.11 8.87
CA TRP A 24 -4.07 0.88 7.72
C TRP A 24 -2.98 0.14 6.94
N TYR A 25 -2.00 -0.44 7.63
CA TYR A 25 -0.87 -1.13 7.01
C TYR A 25 -1.31 -2.38 6.23
N HIS A 26 -2.21 -3.18 6.80
CA HIS A 26 -2.67 -4.44 6.16
C HIS A 26 -3.75 -4.25 5.10
N ASN A 27 -4.49 -3.13 5.14
CA ASN A 27 -5.55 -2.83 4.17
C ASN A 27 -5.11 -1.79 3.13
N ARG A 28 -3.80 -1.51 3.01
CA ARG A 28 -3.30 -0.59 2.00
C ARG A 28 -3.61 -1.14 0.60
N PRO A 29 -4.26 -0.36 -0.28
CA PRO A 29 -4.58 -0.81 -1.62
C PRO A 29 -3.30 -1.04 -2.44
N LEU A 30 -3.28 -2.13 -3.19
CA LEU A 30 -2.26 -2.40 -4.19
C LEU A 30 -2.65 -1.76 -5.53
N PRO A 31 -1.69 -1.34 -6.36
CA PRO A 31 -2.00 -0.90 -7.72
C PRO A 31 -2.65 -2.03 -8.53
N GLN A 32 -3.38 -1.67 -9.57
CA GLN A 32 -3.98 -2.65 -10.48
C GLN A 32 -2.90 -3.27 -11.38
N PRO A 33 -3.00 -4.54 -11.80
CA PRO A 33 -2.11 -5.06 -12.83
C PRO A 33 -2.28 -4.30 -14.15
N VAL A 34 -1.25 -4.30 -14.98
CA VAL A 34 -1.26 -3.73 -16.34
C VAL A 34 -0.72 -4.81 -17.27
N GLU A 35 -1.43 -5.08 -18.35
CA GLU A 35 -1.05 -6.12 -19.31
C GLU A 35 -0.75 -5.46 -20.66
N ASN A 36 0.47 -5.67 -21.16
CA ASN A 36 0.89 -5.30 -22.51
C ASN A 36 0.54 -3.84 -22.93
N GLU A 37 0.71 -2.88 -22.02
CA GLU A 37 0.52 -1.47 -22.33
C GLU A 37 1.67 -1.00 -23.23
N GLN A 38 1.37 -0.66 -24.48
CA GLN A 38 2.36 -0.11 -25.39
C GLN A 38 2.68 1.34 -25.00
N LEU A 39 3.91 1.60 -24.56
CA LEU A 39 4.35 2.96 -24.19
C LEU A 39 4.86 3.73 -25.42
N PHE A 40 5.60 3.05 -26.29
CA PHE A 40 6.16 3.55 -27.54
C PHE A 40 6.20 2.42 -28.58
N PRO A 41 6.37 2.72 -29.89
CA PRO A 41 6.66 1.68 -30.87
C PRO A 41 7.87 0.84 -30.44
N GLY A 42 7.69 -0.48 -30.35
CA GLY A 42 8.72 -1.42 -29.87
C GLY A 42 8.96 -1.43 -28.35
N VAL A 43 8.17 -0.71 -27.54
CA VAL A 43 8.29 -0.71 -26.07
C VAL A 43 6.96 -1.05 -25.41
N THR A 44 6.93 -2.18 -24.70
CA THR A 44 5.73 -2.70 -24.04
C THR A 44 5.95 -2.79 -22.53
N TYR A 45 4.98 -2.31 -21.76
CA TYR A 45 4.98 -2.31 -20.31
C TYR A 45 3.95 -3.28 -19.75
N THR A 46 4.36 -4.05 -18.75
CA THR A 46 3.49 -4.94 -17.97
C THR A 46 3.76 -4.74 -16.49
N ARG A 47 2.70 -4.53 -15.70
CA ARG A 47 2.75 -4.44 -14.24
C ARG A 47 2.14 -5.70 -13.65
N ILE A 48 2.98 -6.53 -13.06
CA ILE A 48 2.55 -7.75 -12.36
C ILE A 48 2.43 -7.43 -10.87
N VAL A 49 1.30 -7.79 -10.27
CA VAL A 49 1.04 -7.57 -8.84
C VAL A 49 0.81 -8.90 -8.17
N GLU A 50 1.82 -9.37 -7.43
CA GLU A 50 1.78 -10.61 -6.67
C GLU A 50 1.41 -10.31 -5.21
N ARG A 51 0.42 -11.01 -4.64
CA ARG A 51 -0.15 -10.66 -3.32
C ARG A 51 0.38 -11.51 -2.17
N SER A 52 0.97 -12.66 -2.44
CA SER A 52 1.36 -13.67 -1.43
C SER A 52 2.69 -14.29 -1.84
N PRO A 53 3.60 -14.64 -0.91
CA PRO A 53 3.51 -14.55 0.56
C PRO A 53 3.76 -13.15 1.14
N ARG A 54 4.33 -12.24 0.35
CA ARG A 54 4.41 -10.80 0.64
C ARG A 54 4.05 -10.04 -0.64
N PRO A 55 3.28 -8.95 -0.57
CA PRO A 55 2.94 -8.20 -1.77
C PRO A 55 4.19 -7.68 -2.50
N LEU A 56 4.29 -7.97 -3.79
CA LEU A 56 5.37 -7.56 -4.68
C LEU A 56 4.79 -6.99 -5.97
N ILE A 57 5.46 -5.98 -6.52
CA ILE A 57 5.08 -5.33 -7.78
C ILE A 57 6.27 -5.44 -8.72
N TYR A 58 6.08 -6.10 -9.85
CA TYR A 58 7.08 -6.19 -10.91
C TYR A 58 6.71 -5.25 -12.05
N HIS A 59 7.67 -4.44 -12.46
CA HIS A 59 7.57 -3.59 -13.63
C HIS A 59 8.41 -4.22 -14.73
N VAL A 60 7.74 -4.82 -15.71
CA VAL A 60 8.39 -5.46 -16.86
C VAL A 60 8.31 -4.51 -18.03
N VAL A 61 9.47 -4.16 -18.58
CA VAL A 61 9.59 -3.35 -19.79
C VAL A 61 10.24 -4.22 -20.85
N GLN A 62 9.49 -4.56 -21.89
CA GLN A 62 9.99 -5.27 -23.06
C GLN A 62 10.36 -4.24 -24.13
N ILE A 63 11.54 -4.40 -24.71
CA ILE A 63 12.06 -3.56 -25.78
C ILE A 63 12.40 -4.47 -26.97
N ASP A 64 11.80 -4.17 -28.12
CA ASP A 64 12.12 -4.81 -29.39
C ASP A 64 13.32 -4.07 -29.99
N LEU A 65 14.47 -4.76 -30.10
CA LEU A 65 15.74 -4.23 -30.61
C LEU A 65 15.96 -4.53 -32.10
#